data_AF-A0AAU9KYK8-F1
#
_entry.id   AF-A0AAU9KYK8-F1
#
_cell.length_a   1.000
_cell.length_b   1.000
_cell.length_c   1.000
_cell.angle_alpha   90.00
_cell.angle_beta   90.00
_cell.angle_gamma   90.00
#
_symmetry.space_group_name_H-M   'P 1'
#
loop_
_entity.id
_entity.type
_entity.pdbx_description
1 polymer ?
#
loop_
_entity_poly.entity_id
_entity_poly.type
_entity_poly.pdbx_seq_one_letter_code
_entity_poly.pdbx_strand_id
1 'polypeptide(L)'
;MNKLPLDILQGEWPCQHEINLLTRTQTAHQQLTSRLQSMTRELRGERYYPLQTETKQLRVRVYHTYVLPVEASENTQGRPGKWTLKIEGIDAMAGEPTVVKFSSYFRKASIELDPHLYSDHVIEWTSFQKTSHDVDGLEVTRIGSTAHTVKIKLLPAQTPERFSVSPELKAGIGQYIGPAKAYTKRDILLAMWEYIKLRNLIKEDDCRVVICDKWMTQVFNCVSLPFTSITVALKQHLTPVNAINLEYTLNLSAACESKLLEEQFFDVSVAATSELDKNRARALKQCEELQQDQRKELALLKEQELDILERLHMHTREKEWMVQFAQDPCVFMVDVKKSQLADEEILVADTQMDEFSIPRPQQFAQPWVREVVRDLLTSRPAN
;
A
#
# COMPACT_ATOMS: atom_id res chain seq x y z
N MET A 1 -61.30 40.83 7.62
CA MET A 1 -60.77 39.47 7.82
C MET A 1 -59.32 39.45 7.38
N ASN A 2 -58.43 39.32 8.36
CA ASN A 2 -57.02 38.92 8.36
C ASN A 2 -56.15 39.41 7.19
N LYS A 3 -55.60 40.62 7.33
CA LYS A 3 -54.37 40.99 6.63
C LYS A 3 -53.24 40.11 7.17
N LEU A 4 -52.61 39.34 6.29
CA LEU A 4 -51.38 38.62 6.60
C LEU A 4 -50.37 39.58 7.26
N PRO A 5 -49.64 39.16 8.31
CA PRO A 5 -48.59 39.97 8.92
C PRO A 5 -47.63 40.47 7.84
N LEU A 6 -47.36 41.79 7.83
CA LEU A 6 -46.46 42.45 6.88
C LEU A 6 -45.05 41.85 6.86
N ASP A 7 -44.66 41.18 7.95
CA ASP A 7 -43.40 40.47 8.13
C ASP A 7 -43.21 39.29 7.16
N ILE A 8 -44.30 38.74 6.60
CA ILE A 8 -44.23 37.68 5.58
C ILE A 8 -43.88 38.25 4.19
N LEU A 9 -44.15 39.54 3.95
CA LEU A 9 -44.00 40.19 2.65
C LEU A 9 -42.75 41.07 2.54
N GLN A 10 -42.12 41.44 3.65
CA GLN A 10 -40.90 42.26 3.67
C GLN A 10 -39.80 41.54 4.44
N GLY A 11 -38.95 40.85 3.67
CA GLY A 11 -37.96 39.89 4.15
C GLY A 11 -36.94 40.44 5.15
N GLU A 12 -36.90 39.80 6.31
CA GLU A 12 -35.68 39.20 6.84
C GLU A 12 -36.05 37.79 7.29
N TRP A 13 -35.70 36.78 6.50
CA TRP A 13 -35.98 35.39 6.88
C TRP A 13 -35.06 35.01 8.06
N PRO A 14 -35.58 34.43 9.16
CA PRO A 14 -34.75 33.90 10.26
C PRO A 14 -33.74 32.84 9.78
N CYS A 15 -33.98 32.26 8.60
CA CYS A 15 -33.15 31.27 7.94
C CYS A 15 -31.80 31.83 7.45
N GLN A 16 -31.63 33.14 7.25
CA GLN A 16 -30.35 33.69 6.76
C GLN A 16 -29.22 33.46 7.76
N HIS A 17 -29.53 33.54 9.05
CA HIS A 17 -28.60 33.20 10.12
C HIS A 17 -28.20 31.73 10.07
N GLU A 18 -29.17 30.84 9.83
CA GLU A 18 -28.98 29.39 9.73
C GLU A 18 -28.16 29.01 8.48
N ILE A 19 -28.42 29.65 7.33
CA ILE A 19 -27.64 29.47 6.09
C ILE A 19 -26.19 29.92 6.29
N ASN A 20 -25.98 31.06 6.95
CA ASN A 20 -24.64 31.55 7.29
C ASN A 20 -23.93 30.58 8.26
N LEU A 21 -24.66 30.01 9.22
CA LEU A 21 -24.13 29.01 10.14
C LEU A 21 -23.73 27.72 9.40
N LEU A 22 -24.58 27.21 8.51
CA LEU A 22 -24.31 26.04 7.66
C LEU A 22 -23.08 26.26 6.77
N THR A 23 -22.94 27.44 6.17
CA THR A 23 -21.78 27.76 5.33
C THR A 23 -20.49 27.76 6.15
N ARG A 24 -20.54 28.29 7.39
CA ARG A 24 -19.41 28.28 8.32
C ARG A 24 -19.05 26.87 8.77
N THR A 25 -20.03 26.03 9.11
CA THR A 25 -19.78 24.64 9.53
C THR A 25 -19.21 23.82 8.39
N GLN A 26 -19.71 24.00 7.15
CA GLN A 26 -19.16 23.35 5.96
C GLN A 26 -17.69 23.74 5.72
N THR A 27 -17.37 25.03 5.83
CA THR A 27 -15.99 25.53 5.69
C THR A 27 -15.08 24.92 6.76
N ALA A 28 -15.53 24.91 8.02
CA ALA A 28 -14.78 24.31 9.13
C ALA A 28 -14.57 22.80 8.93
N HIS A 29 -15.59 22.09 8.44
CA HIS A 29 -15.51 20.66 8.14
C HIS A 29 -14.47 20.37 7.04
N GLN A 30 -14.46 21.16 5.96
CA GLN A 30 -13.46 21.03 4.89
C GLN A 30 -12.03 21.26 5.41
N GLN A 31 -11.83 22.28 6.25
CA GLN A 31 -10.54 22.56 6.86
C GLN A 31 -10.07 21.40 7.76
N LEU A 32 -10.93 20.90 8.64
CA LEU A 32 -10.63 19.76 9.51
C LEU A 32 -10.32 18.50 8.70
N THR A 33 -11.09 18.23 7.65
CA THR A 33 -10.89 17.08 6.76
C THR A 33 -9.53 17.16 6.06
N SER A 34 -9.17 18.32 5.54
CA SER A 34 -7.87 18.53 4.89
C SER A 34 -6.71 18.34 5.87
N ARG A 35 -6.86 18.81 7.11
CA ARG A 35 -5.87 18.66 8.18
C ARG A 35 -5.70 17.21 8.60
N LEU A 36 -6.80 16.48 8.81
CA LEU A 36 -6.78 15.05 9.11
C LEU A 36 -6.09 14.28 8.00
N GLN A 37 -6.41 14.54 6.73
CA GLN A 37 -5.74 13.91 5.59
C GLN A 37 -4.24 14.22 5.54
N SER A 38 -3.80 15.43 5.91
CA SER A 38 -2.37 15.77 6.00
C SER A 38 -1.70 14.97 7.11
N MET A 39 -2.29 14.95 8.30
CA MET A 39 -1.74 14.22 9.45
C MET A 39 -1.70 12.71 9.20
N THR A 40 -2.73 12.12 8.57
CA THR A 40 -2.73 10.70 8.18
C THR A 40 -1.61 10.40 7.18
N ARG A 41 -1.36 11.28 6.20
CA ARG A 41 -0.25 11.12 5.23
C ARG A 41 1.12 11.21 5.91
N GLU A 42 1.28 12.12 6.86
CA GLU A 42 2.49 12.22 7.70
C GLU A 42 2.70 10.96 8.53
N LEU A 43 1.64 10.47 9.17
CA LEU A 43 1.63 9.19 9.89
C LEU A 43 1.85 8.00 8.96
N ARG A 44 1.62 8.06 7.65
CA ARG A 44 2.03 7.02 6.69
C ARG A 44 3.47 7.14 6.20
N GLY A 45 4.13 8.26 6.49
CA GLY A 45 5.54 8.46 6.19
C GLY A 45 5.76 8.89 4.74
N GLU A 46 4.69 9.34 4.09
CA GLU A 46 4.74 9.75 2.68
C GLU A 46 5.56 11.03 2.47
N ARG A 47 5.84 11.79 3.54
CA ARG A 47 6.58 13.06 3.52
C ARG A 47 8.05 12.99 3.94
N TYR A 48 8.49 11.91 4.61
CA TYR A 48 9.83 11.87 5.20
C TYR A 48 10.70 10.79 4.56
N TYR A 49 11.86 11.25 4.07
CA TYR A 49 13.04 10.47 3.73
C TYR A 49 13.37 9.42 4.81
N PRO A 50 14.08 8.33 4.44
CA PRO A 50 14.06 7.08 5.17
C PRO A 50 14.35 7.28 6.65
N LEU A 51 13.40 6.85 7.48
CA LEU A 51 13.52 6.89 8.93
C LEU A 51 14.78 6.12 9.34
N GLN A 52 15.60 6.75 10.18
CA GLN A 52 16.75 6.08 10.78
C GLN A 52 16.24 4.86 11.53
N THR A 53 16.73 3.69 11.15
CA THR A 53 16.35 2.44 11.79
C THR A 53 17.17 2.33 13.05
N GLU A 54 16.51 2.27 14.21
CA GLU A 54 17.18 1.95 15.46
C GLU A 54 17.79 0.55 15.32
N THR A 55 19.10 0.45 15.50
CA THR A 55 19.81 -0.83 15.45
C THR A 55 20.08 -1.30 16.87
N LYS A 56 19.76 -2.56 17.16
CA LYS A 56 20.09 -3.21 18.43
C LYS A 56 21.20 -4.24 18.19
N GLN A 57 22.08 -4.42 19.18
CA GLN A 57 23.05 -5.51 19.18
C GLN A 57 22.39 -6.77 19.71
N LEU A 58 22.26 -7.78 18.84
CA LEU A 58 21.81 -9.13 19.17
C LEU A 58 23.03 -10.03 19.29
N ARG A 59 23.18 -10.74 20.40
CA ARG A 59 24.23 -11.74 20.58
C ARG A 59 23.71 -13.09 20.10
N VAL A 60 24.24 -13.59 18.99
CA VAL A 60 23.94 -14.91 18.45
C VAL A 60 24.84 -15.92 19.13
N ARG A 61 24.25 -16.85 19.89
CA ARG A 61 24.95 -17.96 20.55
C ARG A 61 24.88 -19.18 19.64
N VAL A 62 26.03 -19.71 19.26
CA VAL A 62 26.17 -20.92 18.43
C VAL A 62 26.92 -21.97 19.23
N TYR A 63 26.33 -23.16 19.36
CA TYR A 63 26.93 -24.26 20.09
C TYR A 63 26.49 -25.60 19.50
N HIS A 64 27.25 -26.66 19.76
CA HIS A 64 26.86 -27.99 19.33
C HIS A 64 26.90 -29.00 20.49
N THR A 65 26.09 -30.04 20.35
CA THR A 65 26.13 -31.23 21.19
C THR A 65 26.44 -32.44 20.32
N TYR A 66 27.26 -33.33 20.83
CA TYR A 66 27.65 -34.55 20.12
C TYR A 66 27.34 -35.77 20.98
N VAL A 67 26.57 -36.70 20.43
CA VAL A 67 26.27 -38.01 21.01
C VAL A 67 27.18 -39.01 20.33
N LEU A 68 28.04 -39.63 21.13
CA LEU A 68 29.00 -40.62 20.65
C LEU A 68 28.32 -41.84 20.03
N PRO A 69 28.94 -42.47 19.01
CA PRO A 69 28.48 -43.74 18.48
C PRO A 69 28.55 -44.82 19.58
N VAL A 70 27.49 -45.63 19.68
CA VAL A 70 27.46 -46.81 20.56
C VAL A 70 27.73 -48.02 19.68
N GLU A 71 28.83 -48.72 19.94
CA GLU A 71 29.17 -49.97 19.25
C GLU A 71 28.11 -51.04 19.51
N ALA A 72 27.82 -51.86 18.49
CA ALA A 72 26.82 -52.92 18.61
C ALA A 72 27.30 -54.01 19.58
N SER A 73 26.51 -54.30 20.62
CA SER A 73 26.69 -55.42 21.55
C SER A 73 25.69 -56.53 21.22
N GLU A 74 25.92 -57.75 21.69
CA GLU A 74 25.14 -58.97 21.38
C GLU A 74 23.61 -58.83 21.54
N ASN A 75 23.11 -57.83 22.29
CA ASN A 75 21.69 -57.55 22.50
C ASN A 75 21.20 -56.15 22.06
N THR A 76 22.04 -55.30 21.45
CA THR A 76 21.64 -53.91 21.07
C THR A 76 22.18 -53.50 19.70
N GLN A 77 21.28 -53.00 18.83
CA GLN A 77 21.66 -52.41 17.54
C GLN A 77 22.54 -51.16 17.76
N GLY A 78 23.70 -51.12 17.11
CA GLY A 78 24.64 -49.99 17.17
C GLY A 78 24.01 -48.69 16.65
N ARG A 79 24.34 -47.57 17.30
CA ARG A 79 23.83 -46.24 16.92
C ARG A 79 24.96 -45.38 16.38
N PRO A 80 24.83 -44.76 15.19
CA PRO A 80 25.85 -43.86 14.67
C PRO A 80 25.94 -42.59 15.52
N GLY A 81 27.13 -41.99 15.56
CA GLY A 81 27.36 -40.71 16.23
C GLY A 81 26.50 -39.62 15.62
N LYS A 82 25.85 -38.83 16.46
CA LYS A 82 24.91 -37.79 16.05
C LYS A 82 25.31 -36.47 16.68
N TRP A 83 25.47 -35.44 15.86
CA TRP A 83 25.69 -34.08 16.33
C TRP A 83 24.44 -33.22 16.11
N THR A 84 24.25 -32.25 16.99
CA THR A 84 23.17 -31.26 16.92
C THR A 84 23.77 -29.88 17.11
N LEU A 85 23.69 -29.04 16.07
CA LEU A 85 24.08 -27.62 16.10
C LEU A 85 22.85 -26.80 16.51
N LYS A 86 23.02 -25.87 17.45
CA LYS A 86 21.98 -24.95 17.92
C LYS A 86 22.44 -23.51 17.76
N ILE A 87 21.53 -22.67 17.25
CA ILE A 87 21.74 -21.24 17.01
C ILE A 87 20.63 -20.49 17.73
N GLU A 88 20.97 -19.66 18.72
CA GLU A 88 20.03 -18.93 19.57
C GLU A 88 20.32 -17.43 19.59
N GLY A 89 19.29 -16.60 19.78
CA GLY A 89 19.44 -15.15 19.95
C GLY A 89 19.32 -14.73 21.42
N ILE A 90 20.32 -14.01 21.93
CA ILE A 90 20.37 -13.48 23.29
C ILE A 90 20.54 -11.97 23.23
N ASP A 91 19.93 -11.23 24.16
CA ASP A 91 20.15 -9.79 24.24
C ASP A 91 21.57 -9.51 24.77
N ALA A 92 22.37 -8.78 24.00
CA ALA A 92 23.76 -8.49 24.36
C ALA A 92 23.87 -7.73 25.69
N MET A 93 22.83 -6.98 26.08
CA MET A 93 22.82 -6.16 27.30
C MET A 93 22.31 -6.89 28.54
N ALA A 94 21.41 -7.87 28.38
CA ALA A 94 20.75 -8.54 29.52
C ALA A 94 21.33 -9.93 29.82
N GLY A 95 21.99 -10.58 28.86
CA GLY A 95 22.42 -11.98 29.02
C GLY A 95 21.26 -12.99 29.11
N GLU A 96 20.02 -12.51 28.91
CA GLU A 96 18.78 -13.28 28.92
C GLU A 96 18.25 -13.48 27.49
N PRO A 97 17.41 -14.52 27.26
CA PRO A 97 16.72 -14.72 25.99
C PRO A 97 15.98 -13.44 25.58
N THR A 98 16.10 -13.04 24.32
CA THR A 98 15.43 -11.82 23.85
C THR A 98 13.90 -11.95 23.97
N VAL A 99 13.23 -10.90 24.46
CA VAL A 99 11.75 -10.82 24.50
C VAL A 99 11.13 -11.02 23.11
N VAL A 100 11.86 -10.62 22.07
CA VAL A 100 11.50 -10.86 20.67
C VAL A 100 12.22 -12.12 20.20
N LYS A 101 11.47 -13.02 19.56
CA LYS A 101 11.96 -14.32 19.10
C LYS A 101 13.04 -14.19 18.03
N PHE A 102 14.00 -15.12 17.99
CA PHE A 102 15.12 -15.13 17.03
C PHE A 102 14.65 -15.06 15.57
N SER A 103 13.62 -15.84 15.24
CA SER A 103 12.99 -15.87 13.91
C SER A 103 12.43 -14.53 13.43
N SER A 104 12.10 -13.60 14.34
CA SER A 104 11.60 -12.28 13.97
C SER A 104 12.70 -11.33 13.47
N TYR A 105 13.97 -11.59 13.82
CA TYR A 105 15.10 -10.76 13.40
C TYR A 105 15.67 -11.14 12.04
N PHE A 106 15.39 -12.35 11.55
CA PHE A 106 15.98 -12.90 10.33
C PHE A 106 14.91 -13.39 9.35
N ARG A 107 15.06 -13.02 8.09
CA ARG A 107 14.20 -13.43 6.98
C ARG A 107 14.57 -14.82 6.46
N LYS A 108 15.86 -15.09 6.37
CA LYS A 108 16.43 -16.34 5.86
C LYS A 108 17.69 -16.68 6.64
N ALA A 109 17.90 -17.95 6.93
CA ALA A 109 19.16 -18.48 7.44
C ALA A 109 19.60 -19.63 6.53
N SER A 110 20.85 -19.62 6.09
CA SER A 110 21.45 -20.72 5.33
C SER A 110 22.65 -21.26 6.12
N ILE A 111 22.67 -22.56 6.35
CA ILE A 111 23.75 -23.27 7.04
C ILE A 111 24.43 -24.16 6.01
N GLU A 112 25.65 -23.79 5.63
CA GLU A 112 26.48 -24.50 4.66
C GLU A 112 27.48 -25.38 5.42
N LEU A 113 27.32 -26.69 5.29
CA LEU A 113 28.22 -27.75 5.76
C LEU A 113 29.27 -28.05 4.67
N ASP A 114 30.25 -28.89 5.01
CA ASP A 114 31.27 -29.32 4.05
C ASP A 114 30.64 -30.21 2.95
N PRO A 115 30.72 -29.81 1.66
CA PRO A 115 30.20 -30.59 0.53
C PRO A 115 30.83 -31.98 0.38
N HIS A 116 32.04 -32.18 0.90
CA HIS A 116 32.72 -33.47 0.84
C HIS A 116 32.16 -34.49 1.85
N LEU A 117 31.53 -34.02 2.91
CA LEU A 117 30.98 -34.87 3.98
C LEU A 117 29.47 -35.11 3.83
N TYR A 118 28.74 -34.13 3.29
CA TYR A 118 27.28 -34.17 3.19
C TYR A 118 26.81 -33.88 1.77
N SER A 119 25.98 -34.76 1.20
CA SER A 119 25.33 -34.48 -0.10
C SER A 119 24.32 -33.33 0.03
N ASP A 120 23.57 -33.31 1.14
CA ASP A 120 22.69 -32.20 1.55
C ASP A 120 23.46 -31.23 2.47
N HIS A 121 24.42 -30.53 1.88
CA HIS A 121 25.31 -29.63 2.60
C HIS A 121 24.72 -28.23 2.84
N VAL A 122 23.62 -27.85 2.18
CA VAL A 122 23.00 -26.53 2.35
C VAL A 122 21.62 -26.67 2.97
N ILE A 123 21.49 -26.20 4.22
CA ILE A 123 20.23 -26.22 4.94
C ILE A 123 19.69 -24.80 4.98
N GLU A 124 18.49 -24.60 4.44
CA GLU A 124 17.85 -23.28 4.38
C GLU A 124 16.60 -23.21 5.25
N TRP A 125 16.50 -22.13 6.01
CA TRP A 125 15.32 -21.74 6.76
C TRP A 125 14.83 -20.37 6.29
N THR A 126 13.52 -20.19 6.17
CA THR A 126 12.91 -18.91 5.78
C THR A 126 11.68 -18.61 6.62
N SER A 127 11.51 -17.36 7.05
CA SER A 127 10.37 -16.94 7.88
C SER A 127 9.01 -16.91 7.14
N PHE A 128 8.99 -17.06 5.80
CA PHE A 128 7.75 -17.09 5.01
C PHE A 128 7.09 -18.46 4.90
N GLN A 129 7.76 -19.52 5.33
CA GLN A 129 7.16 -20.85 5.31
C GLN A 129 6.03 -20.90 6.33
N LYS A 130 4.79 -21.13 5.87
CA LYS A 130 3.57 -21.14 6.71
C LYS A 130 3.62 -22.17 7.86
N THR A 131 4.55 -23.11 7.82
CA THR A 131 4.76 -24.17 8.82
C THR A 131 5.74 -23.78 9.93
N SER A 132 6.51 -22.69 9.78
CA SER A 132 7.43 -22.25 10.84
C SER A 132 6.71 -21.32 11.81
N HIS A 133 6.43 -21.82 13.01
CA HIS A 133 6.08 -20.96 14.14
C HIS A 133 7.24 -20.04 14.50
N ASP A 134 6.98 -18.90 15.12
CA ASP A 134 8.05 -18.05 15.62
C ASP A 134 8.88 -18.84 16.65
N VAL A 135 10.12 -19.16 16.29
CA VAL A 135 11.10 -19.92 17.07
C VAL A 135 12.21 -19.03 17.63
N ASP A 136 12.73 -19.43 18.79
CA ASP A 136 13.81 -18.78 19.53
C ASP A 136 15.21 -19.26 19.12
N GLY A 137 15.29 -20.37 18.39
CA GLY A 137 16.54 -20.87 17.85
C GLY A 137 16.34 -21.84 16.69
N LEU A 138 17.42 -22.08 15.96
CA LEU A 138 17.48 -23.05 14.87
C LEU A 138 18.32 -24.24 15.32
N GLU A 139 17.78 -25.46 15.16
CA GLU A 139 18.48 -26.70 15.49
C GLU A 139 18.67 -27.55 14.25
N VAL A 140 19.93 -27.95 13.99
CA VAL A 140 20.29 -28.86 12.91
C VAL A 140 20.89 -30.11 13.48
N THR A 141 20.28 -31.25 13.17
CA THR A 141 20.80 -32.57 13.52
C THR A 141 21.31 -33.29 12.28
N ARG A 142 22.52 -33.86 12.36
CA ARG A 142 23.05 -34.80 11.35
C ARG A 142 23.88 -35.90 12.03
N ILE A 143 24.11 -36.98 11.27
CA ILE A 143 25.01 -38.07 11.65
C ILE A 143 26.42 -37.77 11.14
N GLY A 144 27.44 -38.10 11.91
CA GLY A 144 28.84 -37.86 11.52
C GLY A 144 29.77 -37.68 12.72
N SER A 145 31.05 -37.93 12.50
CA SER A 145 32.10 -37.91 13.53
C SER A 145 33.35 -37.10 13.13
N THR A 146 33.32 -36.45 11.97
CA THR A 146 34.45 -35.68 11.42
C THR A 146 34.31 -34.21 11.75
N ALA A 147 35.36 -33.59 12.30
CA ALA A 147 35.39 -32.16 12.52
C ALA A 147 35.41 -31.38 11.18
N HIS A 148 34.59 -30.34 11.06
CA HIS A 148 34.54 -29.49 9.87
C HIS A 148 34.01 -28.09 10.20
N THR A 149 34.28 -27.12 9.33
CA THR A 149 33.75 -25.76 9.48
C THR A 149 32.35 -25.65 8.88
N VAL A 150 31.47 -24.94 9.56
CA VAL A 150 30.10 -24.61 9.16
C VAL A 150 30.02 -23.11 8.89
N LYS A 151 29.51 -22.74 7.72
CA LYS A 151 29.26 -21.35 7.36
C LYS A 151 27.79 -21.03 7.55
N ILE A 152 27.48 -20.11 8.46
CA ILE A 152 26.13 -19.69 8.79
C ILE A 152 25.90 -18.32 8.17
N LYS A 153 24.96 -18.20 7.23
CA LYS A 153 24.56 -16.94 6.59
C LYS A 153 23.19 -16.54 7.11
N LEU A 154 23.11 -15.43 7.83
CA LEU A 154 21.88 -14.89 8.39
C LEU A 154 21.46 -13.64 7.62
N LEU A 155 20.29 -13.67 6.98
CA LEU A 155 19.72 -12.53 6.28
C LEU A 155 18.71 -11.83 7.21
N PRO A 156 18.93 -10.56 7.62
CA PRO A 156 18.02 -9.84 8.50
C PRO A 156 16.60 -9.69 7.93
N ALA A 157 15.60 -9.75 8.80
CA ALA A 157 14.22 -9.40 8.49
C ALA A 157 14.08 -7.88 8.49
N GLN A 158 13.98 -7.29 7.30
CA GLN A 158 13.71 -5.88 7.12
C GLN A 158 12.38 -5.72 6.42
N THR A 159 11.42 -5.13 7.14
CA THR A 159 10.06 -4.88 6.65
C THR A 159 9.80 -3.39 6.79
N PRO A 160 9.77 -2.60 5.70
CA PRO A 160 9.93 -2.97 4.29
C PRO A 160 11.37 -3.39 3.90
N GLU A 161 11.49 -4.16 2.82
CA GLU A 161 12.77 -4.62 2.27
C GLU A 161 13.66 -3.44 1.89
N ARG A 162 14.91 -3.44 2.37
CA ARG A 162 15.89 -2.39 2.06
C ARG A 162 17.04 -2.94 1.23
N PHE A 163 17.66 -2.02 0.50
CA PHE A 163 18.72 -2.25 -0.44
C PHE A 163 19.89 -1.31 -0.15
N SER A 164 21.09 -1.83 -0.28
CA SER A 164 22.26 -0.99 -0.51
C SER A 164 22.26 -0.55 -1.98
N VAL A 165 22.68 0.69 -2.19
CA VAL A 165 22.71 1.33 -3.50
C VAL A 165 24.15 1.32 -4.00
N SER A 166 24.36 0.96 -5.27
CA SER A 166 25.67 1.00 -5.91
C SER A 166 26.33 2.38 -5.79
N PRO A 167 27.67 2.47 -5.68
CA PRO A 167 28.37 3.75 -5.57
C PRO A 167 28.04 4.74 -6.71
N GLU A 168 27.85 4.23 -7.93
CA GLU A 168 27.55 4.99 -9.14
C GLU A 168 26.18 5.68 -9.02
N LEU A 169 25.17 4.93 -8.56
CA LEU A 169 23.84 5.46 -8.31
C LEU A 169 23.85 6.44 -7.12
N LYS A 170 24.57 6.10 -6.05
CA LYS A 170 24.69 6.94 -4.84
C LYS A 170 25.34 8.29 -5.14
N ALA A 171 26.27 8.39 -6.10
CA ALA A 171 26.91 9.65 -6.48
C ALA A 171 25.91 10.70 -7.02
N GLY A 172 24.84 10.28 -7.71
CA GLY A 172 23.84 11.19 -8.25
C GLY A 172 22.64 11.42 -7.34
N ILE A 173 22.04 10.34 -6.82
CA ILE A 173 20.82 10.45 -5.99
C ILE A 173 21.10 10.57 -4.48
N GLY A 174 22.36 10.44 -4.06
CA GLY A 174 22.76 10.41 -2.64
C GLY A 174 22.35 11.65 -1.86
N GLN A 175 22.38 12.83 -2.49
CA GLN A 175 21.97 14.09 -1.86
C GLN A 175 20.46 14.15 -1.58
N TYR A 176 19.66 13.43 -2.35
CA TYR A 176 18.22 13.37 -2.19
C TYR A 176 17.85 12.31 -1.16
N ILE A 177 18.36 11.09 -1.30
CA ILE A 177 17.93 9.93 -0.51
C ILE A 177 18.29 9.95 0.99
N GLY A 178 19.23 10.80 1.42
CA GLY A 178 19.62 10.97 2.82
C GLY A 178 20.76 10.05 3.31
N PRO A 179 21.17 10.14 4.60
CA PRO A 179 22.42 9.56 5.11
C PRO A 179 22.36 8.07 5.51
N ALA A 180 21.24 7.38 5.27
CA ALA A 180 21.07 6.00 5.70
C ALA A 180 22.03 5.03 4.98
N LYS A 181 22.32 3.87 5.59
CA LYS A 181 23.14 2.82 4.96
C LYS A 181 22.35 1.93 3.99
N ALA A 182 21.03 1.85 4.17
CA ALA A 182 20.12 1.04 3.37
C ALA A 182 18.76 1.72 3.19
N TYR A 183 18.18 1.59 2.01
CA TYR A 183 17.02 2.35 1.56
C TYR A 183 15.94 1.44 0.98
N THR A 184 14.66 1.81 1.10
CA THR A 184 13.59 1.04 0.46
C THR A 184 13.52 1.36 -1.04
N LYS A 185 12.94 0.45 -1.84
CA LYS A 185 12.68 0.70 -3.27
C LYS A 185 11.89 2.00 -3.49
N ARG A 186 10.97 2.34 -2.58
CA ARG A 186 10.18 3.56 -2.62
C ARG A 186 11.06 4.80 -2.42
N ASP A 187 11.95 4.78 -1.43
CA ASP A 187 12.86 5.90 -1.14
C ASP A 187 13.78 6.19 -2.34
N ILE A 188 14.33 5.13 -2.93
CA ILE A 188 15.21 5.22 -4.10
C ILE A 188 14.47 5.81 -5.30
N LEU A 189 13.23 5.36 -5.54
CA LEU A 189 12.40 5.85 -6.63
C LEU A 189 12.01 7.32 -6.44
N LEU A 190 11.68 7.74 -5.21
CA LEU A 190 11.37 9.12 -4.89
C LEU A 190 12.60 10.03 -5.07
N ALA A 191 13.77 9.59 -4.60
CA ALA A 191 15.02 10.33 -4.81
C ALA A 191 15.36 10.48 -6.30
N MET A 192 15.13 9.42 -7.09
CA MET A 192 15.29 9.47 -8.54
C MET A 192 14.28 10.42 -9.21
N TRP A 193 13.03 10.42 -8.75
CA TRP A 193 12.00 11.34 -9.23
C TRP A 193 12.35 12.80 -8.94
N GLU A 194 12.82 13.11 -7.72
CA GLU A 194 13.27 14.46 -7.37
C GLU A 194 14.45 14.92 -8.22
N TYR A 195 15.42 14.02 -8.47
CA TYR A 195 16.53 14.28 -9.37
C TYR A 195 16.04 14.68 -10.77
N ILE A 196 15.13 13.89 -11.35
CA ILE A 196 14.57 14.11 -12.70
C ILE A 196 13.83 15.44 -12.77
N LYS A 197 13.00 15.72 -11.74
CA LYS A 197 12.18 16.93 -11.69
C LYS A 197 13.03 18.19 -11.55
N LEU A 198 14.02 18.20 -10.66
CA LEU A 198 14.86 19.38 -10.42
C LEU A 198 15.75 19.73 -11.61
N ARG A 199 16.10 18.75 -12.44
CA ARG A 199 16.91 18.94 -13.65
C ARG A 199 16.08 19.06 -14.93
N ASN A 200 14.75 19.10 -14.83
CA ASN A 200 13.82 19.17 -15.95
C ASN A 200 14.14 18.14 -17.05
N LEU A 201 14.40 16.89 -16.66
CA LEU A 201 14.79 15.81 -17.58
C LEU A 201 13.60 15.13 -18.27
N ILE A 202 12.39 15.64 -18.08
CA ILE A 202 11.18 15.13 -18.72
C ILE A 202 11.10 15.75 -20.11
N LYS A 203 10.90 14.91 -21.13
CA LYS A 203 10.77 15.38 -22.52
C LYS A 203 9.51 16.25 -22.66
N GLU A 204 9.64 17.42 -23.29
CA GLU A 204 8.52 18.36 -23.50
C GLU A 204 7.42 17.78 -24.39
N ASP A 205 7.78 17.04 -25.45
CA ASP A 205 6.82 16.44 -26.39
C ASP A 205 6.11 15.19 -25.81
N ASP A 206 6.75 14.49 -24.88
CA ASP A 206 6.23 13.25 -24.30
C ASP A 206 6.63 13.14 -22.81
N CYS A 207 5.69 13.51 -21.94
CA CYS A 207 5.86 13.46 -20.48
C CYS A 207 6.12 12.05 -19.92
N ARG A 208 6.03 10.99 -20.74
CA ARG A 208 6.34 9.61 -20.34
C ARG A 208 7.81 9.25 -20.50
N VAL A 209 8.59 10.07 -21.21
CA VAL A 209 10.00 9.81 -21.52
C VAL A 209 10.91 10.74 -20.73
N VAL A 210 11.96 10.16 -20.15
CA VAL A 210 13.03 10.87 -19.47
C VAL A 210 14.27 10.88 -20.35
N ILE A 211 14.84 12.06 -20.55
CA ILE A 211 16.11 12.25 -21.25
C ILE A 211 17.22 12.10 -20.22
N CYS A 212 18.13 11.15 -20.43
CA CYS A 212 19.26 10.94 -19.53
C CYS A 212 20.26 12.08 -19.68
N ASP A 213 20.63 12.68 -18.57
CA ASP A 213 21.78 13.57 -18.53
C ASP A 213 23.09 12.76 -18.57
N LYS A 214 24.24 13.45 -18.47
CA LYS A 214 25.56 12.79 -18.55
C LYS A 214 25.73 11.70 -17.48
N TRP A 215 25.25 11.95 -16.26
CA TRP A 215 25.33 10.98 -15.17
C TRP A 215 24.36 9.81 -15.38
N MET A 216 23.09 10.08 -15.71
CA MET A 216 22.12 9.00 -15.99
C MET A 216 22.56 8.13 -17.17
N THR A 217 23.19 8.73 -18.18
CA THR A 217 23.73 7.99 -19.33
C THR A 217 24.87 7.06 -18.90
N GLN A 218 25.71 7.47 -17.95
CA GLN A 218 26.77 6.61 -17.40
C GLN A 218 26.21 5.47 -16.54
N VAL A 219 25.19 5.75 -15.73
CA VAL A 219 24.60 4.76 -14.81
C VAL A 219 23.72 3.76 -15.56
N PHE A 220 22.79 4.23 -16.40
CA PHE A 220 21.81 3.37 -17.08
C PHE A 220 22.22 2.95 -18.50
N ASN A 221 23.32 3.48 -19.02
CA ASN A 221 23.81 3.20 -20.38
C ASN A 221 22.76 3.45 -21.48
N CYS A 222 21.91 4.47 -21.28
CA CYS A 222 20.80 4.83 -22.17
C CYS A 222 20.75 6.35 -22.34
N VAL A 223 20.38 6.83 -23.53
CA VAL A 223 20.22 8.27 -23.82
C VAL A 223 18.84 8.79 -23.39
N SER A 224 17.81 7.95 -23.50
CA SER A 224 16.46 8.25 -23.03
C SER A 224 15.75 6.97 -22.64
N LEU A 225 14.87 7.02 -21.65
CA LEU A 225 14.06 5.87 -21.24
C LEU A 225 12.65 6.28 -20.80
N PRO A 226 11.64 5.41 -20.98
CA PRO A 226 10.33 5.60 -20.39
C PRO A 226 10.38 5.58 -18.86
N PHE A 227 9.49 6.33 -18.20
CA PHE A 227 9.36 6.33 -16.73
C PHE A 227 9.14 4.93 -16.13
N THR A 228 8.39 4.07 -16.83
CA THR A 228 8.13 2.69 -16.42
C THR A 228 9.41 1.86 -16.34
N SER A 229 10.36 2.11 -17.25
CA SER A 229 11.64 1.39 -17.33
C SER A 229 12.65 1.81 -16.26
N ILE A 230 12.48 2.98 -15.62
CA ILE A 230 13.39 3.44 -14.56
C ILE A 230 13.44 2.43 -13.42
N THR A 231 12.31 1.86 -13.03
CA THR A 231 12.26 0.85 -11.95
C THR A 231 13.08 -0.40 -12.30
N VAL A 232 13.15 -0.77 -13.58
CA VAL A 232 13.94 -1.91 -14.06
C VAL A 232 15.42 -1.56 -14.11
N ALA A 233 15.76 -0.37 -14.63
CA ALA A 233 17.13 0.12 -14.68
C ALA A 233 17.74 0.25 -13.26
N LEU A 234 16.96 0.78 -12.30
CA LEU A 234 17.38 0.88 -10.91
C LEU A 234 17.71 -0.48 -10.29
N LYS A 235 16.98 -1.56 -10.60
CA LYS A 235 17.20 -2.90 -10.01
C LYS A 235 18.64 -3.40 -10.15
N GLN A 236 19.33 -3.06 -11.24
CA GLN A 236 20.72 -3.48 -11.47
C GLN A 236 21.71 -2.82 -10.49
N HIS A 237 21.30 -1.71 -9.88
CA HIS A 237 22.09 -0.93 -8.91
C HIS A 237 21.65 -1.16 -7.46
N LEU A 238 20.69 -2.06 -7.24
CA LEU A 238 20.16 -2.38 -5.91
C LEU A 238 20.64 -3.76 -5.48
N THR A 239 21.48 -3.78 -4.46
CA THR A 239 21.90 -5.01 -3.80
C THR A 239 21.11 -5.18 -2.50
N PRO A 240 20.56 -6.37 -2.20
CA PRO A 240 19.94 -6.61 -0.91
C PRO A 240 20.98 -6.38 0.19
N VAL A 241 20.55 -5.89 1.36
CA VAL A 241 21.46 -5.68 2.49
C VAL A 241 22.20 -6.99 2.81
N ASN A 242 23.52 -6.91 2.91
CA ASN A 242 24.41 -8.06 3.06
C ASN A 242 23.94 -9.00 4.18
N ALA A 243 23.97 -10.31 3.90
CA ALA A 243 23.81 -11.33 4.91
C ALA A 243 25.00 -11.29 5.89
N ILE A 244 24.73 -11.55 7.16
CA ILE A 244 25.74 -11.73 8.19
C ILE A 244 26.32 -13.12 8.04
N ASN A 245 27.61 -13.22 7.77
CA ASN A 245 28.33 -14.48 7.64
C ASN A 245 29.05 -14.78 8.96
N LEU A 246 28.75 -15.93 9.55
CA LEU A 246 29.41 -16.45 10.74
C LEU A 246 30.09 -17.78 10.36
N GLU A 247 31.30 -17.99 10.86
CA GLU A 247 32.03 -19.26 10.67
C GLU A 247 32.18 -19.95 12.02
N TYR A 248 31.75 -21.21 12.09
CA TYR A 248 31.79 -22.03 13.31
C TYR A 248 32.45 -23.36 13.01
N THR A 249 33.43 -23.77 13.81
CA THR A 249 34.12 -25.06 13.63
C THR A 249 33.50 -26.11 14.53
N LEU A 250 32.96 -27.19 13.94
CA LEU A 250 32.45 -28.34 14.67
C LEU A 250 33.62 -29.25 15.06
N ASN A 251 33.82 -29.43 16.36
CA ASN A 251 34.86 -30.30 16.92
C ASN A 251 34.23 -31.60 17.44
N LEU A 252 34.14 -32.63 16.58
CA LEU A 252 33.44 -33.89 16.87
C LEU A 252 34.36 -35.01 17.43
N SER A 253 35.42 -34.65 18.16
CA SER A 253 36.44 -35.59 18.66
C SER A 253 35.92 -36.50 19.79
N ALA A 254 36.38 -37.75 19.83
CA ALA A 254 36.04 -38.76 20.84
C ALA A 254 36.56 -38.43 22.26
N ALA A 255 37.40 -37.39 22.42
CA ALA A 255 37.89 -36.94 23.72
C ALA A 255 36.92 -36.03 24.50
N CYS A 256 35.76 -35.70 23.90
CA CYS A 256 34.79 -34.78 24.48
C CYS A 256 33.66 -35.52 25.21
N GLU A 257 33.93 -35.93 26.45
CA GLU A 257 32.88 -36.39 27.36
C GLU A 257 31.95 -35.23 27.73
N SER A 258 30.76 -35.22 27.12
CA SER A 258 29.50 -34.75 27.72
C SER A 258 29.51 -33.44 28.53
N LYS A 259 29.33 -32.30 27.85
CA LYS A 259 28.48 -31.12 28.22
C LYS A 259 28.95 -29.89 27.43
N LEU A 260 28.17 -29.45 26.44
CA LEU A 260 28.33 -28.18 25.69
C LEU A 260 29.75 -27.93 25.15
N LEU A 261 30.00 -28.46 23.96
CA LEU A 261 31.28 -28.30 23.27
C LEU A 261 31.30 -26.94 22.58
N GLU A 262 32.08 -26.03 23.15
CA GLU A 262 32.45 -24.71 22.61
C GLU A 262 31.27 -23.82 22.18
N GLU A 263 30.79 -23.02 23.13
CA GLU A 263 29.87 -21.93 22.84
C GLU A 263 30.63 -20.75 22.20
N GLN A 264 30.19 -20.32 21.03
CA GLN A 264 30.67 -19.10 20.39
C GLN A 264 29.55 -18.05 20.38
N PHE A 265 29.94 -16.81 20.70
CA PHE A 265 29.04 -15.67 20.73
C PHE A 265 29.43 -14.71 19.62
N PHE A 266 28.46 -14.37 18.77
CA PHE A 266 28.62 -13.41 17.68
C PHE A 266 27.70 -12.22 17.92
N ASP A 267 28.28 -11.03 18.09
CA ASP A 267 27.50 -9.80 18.23
C ASP A 267 27.11 -9.28 16.84
N VAL A 268 25.80 -9.18 16.62
CA VAL A 268 25.19 -8.88 15.32
C VAL A 268 24.25 -7.68 15.46
N SER A 269 24.44 -6.67 14.62
CA SER A 269 23.54 -5.52 14.56
C SER A 269 22.28 -5.86 13.77
N VAL A 270 21.14 -5.94 14.46
CA VAL A 270 19.82 -6.20 13.85
C VAL A 270 18.94 -4.97 13.94
N ALA A 271 17.99 -4.85 13.00
CA ALA A 271 16.98 -3.79 13.06
C ALA A 271 16.11 -4.01 14.30
N ALA A 272 16.10 -3.04 15.22
CA ALA A 272 15.13 -3.03 16.30
C ALA A 272 13.77 -2.68 15.70
N THR A 273 12.73 -3.43 16.08
CA THR A 273 11.37 -2.93 15.86
C THR A 273 11.17 -1.75 16.80
N SER A 274 11.27 -0.53 16.28
CA SER A 274 11.07 0.66 17.11
C SER A 274 9.64 0.62 17.66
N GLU A 275 9.46 0.82 18.97
CA GLU A 275 8.13 0.91 19.58
C GLU A 275 7.30 2.03 18.93
N LEU A 276 7.97 3.04 18.37
CA LEU A 276 7.34 4.09 17.57
C LEU A 276 6.70 3.53 16.29
N ASP A 277 7.32 2.60 15.58
CA ASP A 277 6.77 2.00 14.37
C ASP A 277 5.57 1.10 14.69
N LYS A 278 5.60 0.38 15.81
CA LYS A 278 4.46 -0.40 16.31
C LYS A 278 3.29 0.51 16.68
N ASN A 279 3.57 1.61 17.41
CA ASN A 279 2.57 2.59 17.80
C ASN A 279 1.96 3.30 16.59
N ARG A 280 2.78 3.65 15.60
CA ARG A 280 2.37 4.21 14.32
C ARG A 280 1.45 3.26 13.55
N ALA A 281 1.84 1.99 13.40
CA ALA A 281 1.02 0.99 12.73
C ALA A 281 -0.33 0.78 13.44
N ARG A 282 -0.33 0.74 14.77
CA ARG A 282 -1.55 0.66 15.58
C ARG A 282 -2.45 1.88 15.37
N ALA A 283 -1.89 3.08 15.44
CA ALA A 283 -2.64 4.33 15.26
C ALA A 283 -3.23 4.44 13.85
N LEU A 284 -2.49 4.04 12.81
CA LEU A 284 -2.99 3.98 11.44
C LEU A 284 -4.16 3.01 11.29
N LYS A 285 -4.04 1.80 11.85
CA LYS A 285 -5.12 0.82 11.84
C LYS A 285 -6.39 1.34 12.52
N GLN A 286 -6.24 1.94 13.71
CA GLN A 286 -7.35 2.56 14.44
C GLN A 286 -7.98 3.72 13.64
N CYS A 287 -7.17 4.56 12.99
CA CYS A 287 -7.68 5.63 12.14
C CYS A 287 -8.46 5.08 10.93
N GLU A 288 -7.99 4.00 10.32
CA GLU A 288 -8.65 3.37 9.16
C GLU A 288 -10.00 2.76 9.54
N GLU A 289 -10.06 2.06 10.68
CA GLU A 289 -11.30 1.52 11.25
C GLU A 289 -12.31 2.64 11.53
N LEU A 290 -11.90 3.68 12.26
CA LEU A 290 -12.76 4.84 12.54
C LEU A 290 -13.23 5.55 11.26
N GLN A 291 -12.35 5.71 10.27
CA GLN A 291 -12.72 6.30 8.98
C GLN A 291 -13.71 5.45 8.19
N GLN A 292 -13.67 4.13 8.34
CA GLN A 292 -14.62 3.24 7.68
C GLN A 292 -16.02 3.38 8.29
N ASP A 293 -16.12 3.47 9.61
CA ASP A 293 -17.40 3.65 10.30
C ASP A 293 -17.96 5.06 10.07
N GLN A 294 -17.12 6.10 10.15
CA GLN A 294 -17.52 7.47 9.78
C GLN A 294 -18.01 7.57 8.34
N ARG A 295 -17.44 6.81 7.39
CA ARG A 295 -17.89 6.82 6.00
C ARG A 295 -19.31 6.27 5.83
N LYS A 296 -19.68 5.24 6.59
CA LYS A 296 -21.04 4.68 6.56
C LYS A 296 -22.05 5.69 7.11
N GLU A 297 -21.72 6.31 8.24
CA GLU A 297 -22.57 7.34 8.85
C GLU A 297 -22.71 8.57 7.93
N LEU A 298 -21.62 9.04 7.33
CA LEU A 298 -21.65 10.13 6.36
C LEU A 298 -22.51 9.79 5.13
N ALA A 299 -22.49 8.55 4.66
CA ALA A 299 -23.32 8.13 3.54
C ALA A 299 -24.82 8.20 3.89
N LEU A 300 -25.21 7.75 5.09
CA LEU A 300 -26.58 7.85 5.59
C LEU A 300 -27.01 9.32 5.74
N LEU A 301 -26.16 10.17 6.33
CA LEU A 301 -26.46 11.59 6.50
C LEU A 301 -26.62 12.32 5.15
N LYS A 302 -25.84 11.93 4.13
CA LYS A 302 -25.99 12.47 2.78
C LYS A 302 -27.30 12.06 2.11
N GLU A 303 -27.75 10.82 2.33
CA GLU A 303 -29.06 10.37 1.83
C GLU A 303 -30.19 11.18 2.48
N GLN A 304 -30.11 11.41 3.80
CA GLN A 304 -31.04 12.27 4.52
C GLN A 304 -30.99 13.73 4.06
N GLU A 305 -29.81 14.27 3.78
CA GLU A 305 -29.63 15.61 3.24
C GLU A 305 -30.31 15.76 1.87
N LEU A 306 -30.13 14.78 0.98
CA LEU A 306 -30.76 14.77 -0.34
C LEU A 306 -32.30 14.72 -0.23
N ASP A 307 -32.85 13.87 0.64
CA ASP A 307 -34.29 13.80 0.89
C ASP A 307 -34.86 15.14 1.41
N ILE A 308 -34.15 15.81 2.32
CA ILE A 308 -34.55 17.14 2.81
C ILE A 308 -34.50 18.17 1.69
N LEU A 309 -33.46 18.15 0.84
CA LEU A 309 -33.33 19.06 -0.30
C LEU A 309 -34.45 18.86 -1.32
N GLU A 310 -34.81 17.60 -1.63
CA GLU A 310 -35.93 17.30 -2.53
C GLU A 310 -37.25 17.82 -1.97
N ARG A 311 -37.53 17.60 -0.68
CA ARG A 311 -38.72 18.15 -0.01
C ARG A 311 -38.73 19.68 0.00
N LEU A 312 -37.58 20.32 0.23
CA LEU A 312 -37.44 21.77 0.19
C LEU A 312 -37.74 22.31 -1.22
N HIS A 313 -37.21 21.67 -2.26
CA HIS A 313 -37.49 22.03 -3.65
C HIS A 313 -38.98 21.85 -3.98
N MET A 314 -39.59 20.76 -3.52
CA MET A 314 -41.03 20.52 -3.69
C MET A 314 -41.86 21.66 -3.08
N HIS A 315 -41.61 22.02 -1.81
CA HIS A 315 -42.32 23.11 -1.14
C HIS A 315 -42.02 24.49 -1.76
N THR A 316 -40.81 24.71 -2.26
CA THR A 316 -40.45 25.95 -2.95
C THR A 316 -41.26 26.09 -4.25
N ARG A 317 -41.38 25.00 -5.01
CA ARG A 317 -42.20 24.95 -6.23
C ARG A 317 -43.68 25.13 -5.94
N GLU A 318 -44.21 24.47 -4.91
CA GLU A 318 -45.60 24.65 -4.47
C GLU A 318 -45.89 26.10 -4.08
N LYS A 319 -44.99 26.72 -3.30
CA LYS A 319 -45.09 28.12 -2.91
C LYS A 319 -45.06 29.02 -4.13
N GLU A 320 -44.12 28.83 -5.05
CA GLU A 320 -44.01 29.64 -6.26
C GLU A 320 -45.27 29.52 -7.13
N TRP A 321 -45.79 28.31 -7.30
CA TRP A 321 -47.04 28.05 -7.99
C TRP A 321 -48.21 28.81 -7.36
N MET A 322 -48.36 28.72 -6.02
CA MET A 322 -49.41 29.44 -5.30
C MET A 322 -49.25 30.96 -5.40
N VAL A 323 -48.01 31.47 -5.40
CA VAL A 323 -47.71 32.90 -5.53
C VAL A 323 -48.07 33.40 -6.92
N GLN A 324 -47.69 32.68 -7.98
CA GLN A 324 -48.04 33.04 -9.36
C GLN A 324 -49.56 33.04 -9.58
N PHE A 325 -50.26 32.02 -9.07
CA PHE A 325 -51.73 31.97 -9.11
C PHE A 325 -52.37 33.15 -8.37
N ALA A 326 -51.86 33.51 -7.19
CA ALA A 326 -52.39 34.60 -6.39
C ALA A 326 -52.15 36.00 -7.00
N GLN A 327 -51.10 36.16 -7.84
CA GLN A 327 -50.78 37.42 -8.52
C GLN A 327 -51.71 37.70 -9.70
N ASP A 328 -51.90 36.74 -10.60
CA ASP A 328 -52.85 36.84 -11.72
C ASP A 328 -53.45 35.47 -12.06
N PRO A 329 -54.62 35.13 -11.51
CA PRO A 329 -55.21 33.80 -11.70
C PRO A 329 -55.71 33.59 -13.13
N CYS A 330 -56.05 34.64 -13.88
CA CYS A 330 -56.63 34.50 -15.21
C CYS A 330 -55.55 34.13 -16.23
N VAL A 331 -54.43 34.87 -16.23
CA VAL A 331 -53.30 34.59 -17.12
C VAL A 331 -52.64 33.26 -16.75
N PHE A 332 -52.44 33.02 -15.46
CA PHE A 332 -51.84 31.78 -14.97
C PHE A 332 -52.62 30.53 -15.41
N MET A 333 -53.95 30.53 -15.33
CA MET A 333 -54.76 29.36 -15.75
C MET A 333 -54.72 29.13 -17.27
N VAL A 334 -54.53 30.17 -18.08
CA VAL A 334 -54.31 30.03 -19.53
C VAL A 334 -52.96 29.36 -19.79
N ASP A 335 -51.91 29.78 -19.09
CA ASP A 335 -50.58 29.19 -19.21
C ASP A 335 -50.54 27.75 -18.69
N VAL A 336 -51.21 27.45 -17.57
CA VAL A 336 -51.36 26.07 -17.06
C VAL A 336 -52.07 25.20 -18.09
N LYS A 337 -53.18 25.67 -18.69
CA LYS A 337 -53.87 24.92 -19.74
C LYS A 337 -52.97 24.65 -20.93
N LYS A 338 -52.16 25.63 -21.35
CA LYS A 338 -51.19 25.46 -22.43
C LYS A 338 -50.11 24.44 -22.06
N SER A 339 -49.60 24.48 -20.84
CA SER A 339 -48.63 23.50 -20.32
C SER A 339 -49.21 22.08 -20.31
N GLN A 340 -50.43 21.91 -19.79
CA GLN A 340 -51.08 20.59 -19.71
C GLN A 340 -51.34 19.99 -21.10
N LEU A 341 -51.74 20.81 -22.08
CA LEU A 341 -51.92 20.35 -23.46
C LEU A 341 -50.59 19.93 -24.10
N ALA A 342 -49.50 20.63 -23.80
CA ALA A 342 -48.16 20.24 -24.26
C ALA A 342 -47.68 18.95 -23.57
N ASP A 343 -47.91 18.80 -22.27
CA ASP A 343 -47.57 17.59 -21.52
C ASP A 343 -48.37 16.37 -22.01
N GLU A 344 -49.66 16.55 -22.35
CA GLU A 344 -50.49 15.51 -22.96
C GLU A 344 -49.98 15.10 -24.34
N GLU A 345 -49.55 16.07 -25.16
CA GLU A 345 -48.95 15.79 -26.47
C GLU A 345 -47.65 14.98 -26.35
N ILE A 346 -46.83 15.26 -25.35
CA ILE A 346 -45.59 14.49 -25.06
C ILE A 346 -45.92 13.05 -24.64
N LEU A 347 -46.88 12.86 -23.72
CA LEU A 347 -47.28 11.52 -23.28
C LEU A 347 -47.89 10.70 -24.43
N VAL A 348 -48.68 11.33 -25.28
CA VAL A 348 -49.25 10.71 -26.47
C VAL A 348 -48.15 10.35 -27.48
N ALA A 349 -47.13 11.21 -27.65
CA ALA A 349 -46.00 10.92 -28.52
C ALA A 349 -45.16 9.72 -28.01
N ASP A 350 -44.91 9.61 -26.70
CA ASP A 350 -44.22 8.45 -26.11
C ASP A 350 -45.03 7.15 -26.25
N THR A 351 -46.36 7.24 -26.13
CA THR A 351 -47.24 6.07 -26.34
C THR A 351 -47.29 5.67 -27.82
N GLN A 352 -47.21 6.65 -28.73
CA GLN A 352 -47.10 6.39 -30.16
C GLN A 352 -45.73 5.85 -30.56
N MET A 353 -44.65 6.18 -29.84
CA MET A 353 -43.31 5.59 -30.02
C MET A 353 -43.32 4.06 -29.84
N ASP A 354 -44.14 3.53 -28.94
CA ASP A 354 -44.36 2.08 -28.77
C ASP A 354 -45.15 1.46 -29.96
N GLU A 355 -45.97 2.28 -30.64
CA GLU A 355 -46.75 1.95 -31.83
C GLU A 355 -45.91 1.97 -33.15
N PHE A 356 -44.66 2.46 -33.14
CA PHE A 356 -43.73 2.36 -34.30
C PHE A 356 -43.34 0.91 -34.63
N SER A 357 -43.78 -0.05 -33.82
CA SER A 357 -43.77 -1.48 -34.16
C SER A 357 -44.64 -1.82 -35.39
N ILE A 358 -45.51 -0.91 -35.85
CA ILE A 358 -46.35 -1.08 -37.04
C ILE A 358 -45.98 -0.02 -38.09
N PRO A 359 -45.21 -0.37 -39.15
CA PRO A 359 -44.76 0.59 -40.16
C PRO A 359 -45.94 1.18 -40.94
N ARG A 360 -46.17 2.49 -40.84
CA ARG A 360 -47.15 3.19 -41.69
C ARG A 360 -46.45 3.76 -42.93
N PRO A 361 -46.94 3.51 -44.17
CA PRO A 361 -46.28 3.93 -45.41
C PRO A 361 -45.98 5.43 -45.51
N GLN A 362 -46.81 6.27 -44.88
CA GLN A 362 -46.68 7.73 -44.90
C GLN A 362 -45.47 8.25 -44.09
N GLN A 363 -44.94 7.47 -43.14
CA GLN A 363 -43.76 7.85 -42.37
C GLN A 363 -42.49 7.85 -43.25
N PHE A 364 -42.44 6.98 -44.27
CA PHE A 364 -41.32 6.88 -45.22
C PHE A 364 -41.37 7.92 -46.35
N ALA A 365 -42.43 8.71 -46.43
CA ALA A 365 -42.58 9.79 -47.42
C ALA A 365 -42.08 11.16 -46.89
N GLN A 366 -41.65 11.22 -45.62
CA GLN A 366 -41.24 12.48 -44.99
C GLN A 366 -39.85 12.95 -45.47
N PRO A 367 -39.60 14.27 -45.50
CA PRO A 367 -38.35 14.82 -46.05
C PRO A 367 -37.09 14.35 -45.31
N TRP A 368 -37.19 14.11 -43.99
CA TRP A 368 -36.09 13.57 -43.17
C TRP A 368 -35.65 12.16 -43.59
N VAL A 369 -36.52 11.38 -44.24
CA VAL A 369 -36.20 10.01 -44.69
C VAL A 369 -35.09 10.03 -45.73
N ARG A 370 -35.11 11.03 -46.63
CA ARG A 370 -34.05 11.17 -47.64
C ARG A 370 -32.70 11.52 -47.02
N GLU A 371 -32.71 12.29 -45.93
CA GLU A 371 -31.50 12.66 -45.21
C GLU A 371 -30.97 11.49 -44.39
N VAL A 372 -31.82 10.79 -43.66
CA VAL A 372 -31.44 9.58 -42.90
C VAL A 372 -30.94 8.46 -43.83
N VAL A 373 -31.59 8.23 -44.98
CA VAL A 373 -31.11 7.25 -45.97
C VAL A 373 -29.77 7.68 -46.57
N ARG A 374 -29.57 8.98 -46.84
CA ARG A 374 -28.29 9.51 -47.32
C ARG A 374 -27.18 9.31 -46.27
N ASP A 375 -27.48 9.56 -45.00
CA ASP A 375 -26.54 9.38 -43.90
C ASP A 375 -26.24 7.90 -43.64
N LEU A 376 -27.23 7.00 -43.76
CA LEU A 376 -27.01 5.54 -43.66
C LEU A 376 -26.18 4.99 -44.83
N LEU A 377 -26.34 5.55 -46.03
CA LEU A 377 -25.56 5.15 -47.21
C LEU A 377 -24.14 5.73 -47.22
N THR A 378 -23.92 6.84 -46.52
CA THR A 378 -22.60 7.51 -46.42
C THR A 378 -21.83 7.12 -45.17
N SER A 379 -22.50 6.69 -44.11
CA SER A 379 -21.88 6.00 -42.98
C SER A 379 -21.45 4.59 -43.42
N ARG A 380 -20.13 4.39 -43.60
CA ARG A 380 -19.58 3.03 -43.69
C ARG A 380 -19.91 2.30 -42.38
N PRO A 381 -20.26 1.00 -42.42
CA PRO A 381 -20.34 0.22 -41.19
C PRO A 381 -18.97 0.27 -40.51
N ALA A 382 -18.95 0.72 -39.26
CA ALA A 382 -17.81 0.53 -38.39
C ALA A 382 -17.71 -0.98 -38.14
N ASN A 383 -16.74 -1.63 -38.78
CA ASN A 383 -16.22 -2.92 -38.32
C ASN A 383 -15.43 -2.72 -37.03
#